data_AF-A0A1H1TKA0-F1
#
_entry.id   AF-A0A1H1TKA0-F1
#
_cell.length_a   1.000
_cell.length_b   1.000
_cell.length_c   1.000
_cell.angle_alpha   90.00
_cell.angle_beta   90.00
_cell.angle_gamma   90.00
#
_symmetry.space_group_name_H-M   'P 1'
#
loop_
_entity.id
_entity.type
_entity.pdbx_description
1 polymer ?
#
loop_
_entity_poly.entity_id
_entity_poly.type
_entity_poly.pdbx_seq_one_letter_code
_entity_poly.pdbx_strand_id
1 'polypeptide(L)'
;MTSAVRGDRDDSPGTGVTDRSGVADRSGVADPPWLNPTQLHDWMALVAMFSTLPAALDAQLKRDAGLNLFEYQVLVQLGEAPGGQVPMSDLAVLAKSSPSRLTHAVSRLERAGYVTKAACRSAGRRTATFLTDAGRQKLHQTAPGHVREARRLVVDVLTAEQLAVTGDACRAIVEAISPEFTDILCRVPPSSDADSSTGTC
;
A
#
# COMPACT_ATOMS: atom_id res chain seq x y z
N MET A 1 35.64 68.10 22.06
CA MET A 1 35.25 67.73 23.44
C MET A 1 35.34 66.22 23.52
N THR A 2 36.55 65.67 23.75
CA THR A 2 37.10 65.26 25.07
C THR A 2 36.41 63.98 25.55
N SER A 3 37.03 62.79 25.37
CA SER A 3 37.89 62.07 26.36
C SER A 3 37.07 61.60 27.58
N ALA A 4 37.20 60.43 28.22
CA ALA A 4 38.24 59.42 28.32
C ALA A 4 37.57 58.18 28.99
N VAL A 5 37.97 56.94 28.69
CA VAL A 5 38.87 56.07 29.51
C VAL A 5 38.25 55.37 30.74
N ARG A 6 38.59 54.09 30.76
CA ARG A 6 38.36 52.94 31.65
C ARG A 6 39.01 53.06 33.04
N GLY A 7 38.42 52.40 34.04
CA GLY A 7 39.03 51.92 35.29
C GLY A 7 37.97 51.09 36.04
N ASP A 8 38.01 49.77 36.28
CA ASP A 8 39.02 48.80 36.73
C ASP A 8 38.88 48.49 38.26
N ARG A 9 38.60 47.20 38.54
CA ARG A 9 38.77 46.42 39.80
C ARG A 9 38.00 46.84 41.07
N ASP A 10 37.73 46.00 42.05
CA ASP A 10 37.54 44.54 42.23
C ASP A 10 37.14 44.37 43.72
N ASP A 11 36.60 43.20 44.07
CA ASP A 11 36.77 42.50 45.35
C ASP A 11 35.85 42.84 46.57
N SER A 12 34.92 41.93 46.88
CA SER A 12 34.92 41.19 48.16
C SER A 12 33.84 40.09 48.25
N PRO A 13 34.04 39.05 49.11
CA PRO A 13 33.46 37.71 48.96
C PRO A 13 32.43 37.35 50.06
N GLY A 14 31.72 36.22 49.90
CA GLY A 14 31.06 35.57 51.04
C GLY A 14 29.82 34.72 50.74
N THR A 15 30.07 33.48 50.32
CA THR A 15 29.46 32.22 50.78
C THR A 15 27.99 32.21 51.23
N GLY A 16 27.15 31.56 50.43
CA GLY A 16 25.81 31.12 50.81
C GLY A 16 25.36 29.93 49.96
N VAL A 17 26.10 28.82 50.02
CA VAL A 17 25.59 27.52 49.59
C VAL A 17 24.68 27.01 50.71
N THR A 18 23.38 26.98 50.44
CA THR A 18 22.49 25.94 50.96
C THR A 18 21.61 25.41 49.84
N ASP A 19 21.95 24.18 49.46
CA ASP A 19 21.12 23.17 48.84
C ASP A 19 19.60 23.35 49.07
N ARG A 20 18.90 23.63 47.98
CA ARG A 20 17.56 23.09 47.75
C ARG A 20 17.55 22.39 46.40
N SER A 21 17.98 21.14 46.43
CA SER A 21 17.31 20.01 45.78
C SER A 21 15.93 20.40 45.24
N GLY A 22 15.89 20.62 43.93
CA GLY A 22 14.73 21.17 43.23
C GLY A 22 14.74 20.70 41.78
N VAL A 23 14.17 19.51 41.59
CA VAL A 23 13.65 18.97 40.33
C VAL A 23 14.73 18.58 39.31
N ALA A 24 15.04 17.28 39.30
CA ALA A 24 15.43 16.59 38.09
C ALA A 24 14.39 16.92 37.00
N ASP A 25 14.80 17.69 36.01
CA ASP A 25 14.02 17.93 34.80
C ASP A 25 13.83 16.58 34.09
N ARG A 26 12.70 15.95 34.42
CA ARG A 26 12.15 14.82 33.69
C ARG A 26 11.30 15.38 32.57
N SER A 27 11.92 15.80 31.47
CA SER A 27 11.29 15.96 30.15
C SER A 27 12.34 16.15 29.05
N GLY A 28 13.21 15.15 28.88
CA GLY A 28 13.89 14.95 27.60
C GLY A 28 12.88 14.52 26.52
N VAL A 29 11.91 15.37 26.17
CA VAL A 29 11.16 15.21 24.94
C VAL A 29 12.07 15.81 23.87
N ALA A 30 12.87 14.96 23.23
CA ALA A 30 13.57 15.36 22.02
C ALA A 30 12.56 16.01 21.07
N ASP A 31 12.92 17.16 20.50
CA ASP A 31 12.08 17.80 19.49
C ASP A 31 11.68 16.75 18.46
N PRO A 32 10.38 16.68 18.09
CA PRO A 32 9.95 15.70 17.11
C PRO A 32 10.77 15.91 15.83
N PRO A 33 11.28 14.83 15.21
CA PRO A 33 12.11 14.94 14.03
C PRO A 33 11.25 15.40 12.84
N TRP A 34 11.10 16.71 12.69
CA TRP A 34 10.32 17.30 11.60
C TRP A 34 10.98 17.04 10.24
N LEU A 35 10.14 16.90 9.22
CA LEU A 35 10.60 16.80 7.83
C LEU A 35 11.26 18.11 7.41
N ASN A 36 12.41 18.02 6.77
CA ASN A 36 13.00 19.17 6.09
C ASN A 36 12.15 19.57 4.87
N PRO A 37 12.35 20.76 4.27
CA PRO A 37 11.51 21.24 3.18
C PRO A 37 11.39 20.29 1.98
N THR A 38 12.50 19.65 1.58
CA THR A 38 12.50 18.65 0.49
C THR A 38 11.70 17.41 0.87
N GLN A 39 11.93 16.88 2.07
CA GLN A 39 11.18 15.73 2.58
C GLN A 39 9.68 16.01 2.68
N LEU A 40 9.29 17.22 3.11
CA LEU A 40 7.89 17.61 3.16
C LEU A 40 7.27 17.70 1.76
N HIS A 41 7.99 18.29 0.80
CA HIS A 41 7.53 18.36 -0.59
C HIS A 41 7.28 16.97 -1.18
N ASP A 42 8.22 16.06 -1.02
CA ASP A 42 8.12 14.69 -1.55
C ASP A 42 7.06 13.87 -0.80
N TRP A 43 6.94 14.07 0.52
CA TRP A 43 5.87 13.49 1.33
C TRP A 43 4.48 13.92 0.83
N MET A 44 4.30 15.21 0.53
CA MET A 44 3.04 15.71 0.00
C MET A 44 2.71 15.13 -1.38
N ALA A 45 3.72 14.91 -2.23
CA ALA A 45 3.54 14.23 -3.51
C ALA A 45 3.05 12.78 -3.34
N LEU A 46 3.62 12.03 -2.37
CA LEU A 46 3.16 10.69 -2.03
C LEU A 46 1.70 10.70 -1.54
N VAL A 47 1.35 11.60 -0.63
CA VAL A 47 -0.03 11.75 -0.12
C VAL A 47 -1.01 12.08 -1.25
N ALA A 48 -0.64 12.98 -2.17
CA ALA A 48 -1.46 13.32 -3.32
C ALA A 48 -1.67 12.11 -4.25
N MET A 49 -0.63 11.32 -4.51
CA MET A 49 -0.73 10.11 -5.33
C MET A 49 -1.67 9.07 -4.70
N PHE A 50 -1.49 8.75 -3.42
CA PHE A 50 -2.33 7.76 -2.72
C PHE A 50 -3.80 8.18 -2.59
N SER A 51 -4.08 9.48 -2.55
CA SER A 51 -5.45 10.00 -2.46
C SER A 51 -6.16 10.10 -3.81
N THR A 52 -5.42 10.23 -4.92
CA THR A 52 -6.00 10.49 -6.24
C THR A 52 -6.03 9.28 -7.17
N LEU A 53 -4.96 8.47 -7.19
CA LEU A 53 -4.83 7.35 -8.13
C LEU A 53 -5.93 6.28 -7.93
N PRO A 54 -6.26 5.83 -6.70
CA PRO A 54 -7.32 4.84 -6.52
C PRO A 54 -8.67 5.32 -7.06
N ALA A 55 -9.01 6.59 -6.87
CA ALA A 55 -10.26 7.17 -7.35
C ALA A 55 -10.31 7.22 -8.89
N ALA A 56 -9.18 7.52 -9.55
CA ALA A 56 -9.09 7.53 -11.01
C ALA A 56 -9.29 6.12 -11.60
N LEU A 57 -8.60 5.11 -11.06
CA LEU A 57 -8.74 3.71 -11.48
C LEU A 57 -10.15 3.16 -11.20
N ASP A 58 -10.71 3.50 -10.04
CA ASP A 58 -12.08 3.13 -9.66
C ASP A 58 -13.12 3.72 -10.62
N ALA A 59 -12.93 4.99 -11.02
CA ALA A 59 -13.82 5.63 -11.99
C ALA A 59 -13.78 4.93 -13.36
N GLN A 60 -12.62 4.47 -13.82
CA GLN A 60 -12.51 3.69 -15.05
C GLN A 60 -13.24 2.34 -14.93
N LEU A 61 -12.99 1.56 -13.88
CA LEU A 61 -13.63 0.27 -13.68
C LEU A 61 -15.15 0.38 -13.56
N LYS A 62 -15.65 1.43 -12.90
CA LYS A 62 -17.08 1.69 -12.79
C LYS A 62 -17.72 1.94 -14.15
N ARG A 63 -17.10 2.79 -14.97
CA ARG A 63 -17.62 3.13 -16.30
C ARG A 63 -17.61 1.94 -17.25
N ASP A 64 -16.49 1.21 -17.29
CA ASP A 64 -16.25 0.24 -18.37
C ASP A 64 -16.70 -1.17 -17.99
N ALA A 65 -16.73 -1.49 -16.69
CA ALA A 65 -17.01 -2.84 -16.21
C ALA A 65 -18.14 -2.91 -15.16
N GLY A 66 -18.64 -1.79 -14.65
CA GLY A 66 -19.63 -1.77 -13.56
C GLY A 66 -19.09 -2.31 -12.23
N LEU A 67 -17.76 -2.41 -12.12
CA LEU A 67 -17.04 -2.86 -10.92
C LEU A 67 -16.38 -1.67 -10.25
N ASN A 68 -16.24 -1.70 -8.93
CA ASN A 68 -15.30 -0.81 -8.25
C ASN A 68 -13.90 -1.46 -8.17
N LEU A 69 -12.88 -0.68 -7.83
CA LEU A 69 -11.49 -1.13 -7.75
C LEU A 69 -11.31 -2.31 -6.79
N PHE A 70 -12.01 -2.28 -5.67
CA PHE A 70 -11.94 -3.33 -4.66
C PHE A 70 -12.61 -4.63 -5.12
N GLU A 71 -13.76 -4.55 -5.78
CA GLU A 71 -14.45 -5.70 -6.39
C GLU A 71 -13.58 -6.36 -7.47
N TYR A 72 -12.93 -5.54 -8.32
CA TYR A 72 -12.01 -6.04 -9.32
C TYR A 72 -10.81 -6.75 -8.69
N GLN A 73 -10.20 -6.18 -7.65
CA GLN A 73 -9.10 -6.81 -6.90
C GLN A 73 -9.52 -8.15 -6.29
N VAL A 74 -10.73 -8.26 -5.72
CA VAL A 74 -11.25 -9.53 -5.19
C VAL A 74 -11.33 -10.59 -6.28
N LEU A 75 -11.82 -10.23 -7.47
CA LEU A 75 -11.89 -11.15 -8.60
C LEU A 75 -10.48 -11.59 -9.05
N VAL A 76 -9.52 -10.66 -9.15
CA VAL A 76 -8.12 -10.99 -9.50
C VAL A 76 -7.52 -11.99 -8.50
N GLN A 77 -7.66 -11.73 -7.20
CA GLN A 77 -7.16 -12.64 -6.15
C GLN A 77 -7.78 -14.03 -6.24
N LEU A 78 -9.09 -14.12 -6.51
CA LEU A 78 -9.74 -15.41 -6.73
C LEU A 78 -9.29 -16.07 -8.03
N GLY A 79 -8.98 -15.30 -9.08
CA GLY A 79 -8.50 -15.82 -10.37
C GLY A 79 -7.10 -16.41 -10.31
N GLU A 80 -6.25 -15.89 -9.44
CA GLU A 80 -4.87 -16.39 -9.21
C GLU A 80 -4.81 -17.54 -8.19
N ALA A 81 -5.84 -17.70 -7.38
CA ALA A 81 -5.91 -18.74 -6.36
C ALA A 81 -6.05 -20.15 -7.00
N PRO A 82 -5.30 -21.15 -6.51
CA PRO A 82 -5.47 -22.53 -6.96
C PRO A 82 -6.92 -23.01 -6.83
N GLY A 83 -7.49 -23.49 -7.94
CA GLY A 83 -8.88 -23.93 -7.98
C GLY A 83 -9.93 -22.81 -7.91
N GLY A 84 -9.51 -21.54 -8.00
CA GLY A 84 -10.42 -20.40 -8.02
C GLY A 84 -11.16 -20.15 -6.71
N GLN A 85 -10.60 -20.59 -5.57
CA GLN A 85 -11.27 -20.58 -4.29
C GLN A 85 -10.38 -20.03 -3.17
N VAL A 86 -10.94 -19.19 -2.29
CA VAL A 86 -10.24 -18.65 -1.13
C VAL A 86 -11.18 -18.58 0.08
N PRO A 87 -10.78 -19.06 1.27
CA PRO A 87 -11.55 -18.85 2.50
C PRO A 87 -11.77 -17.36 2.78
N MET A 88 -12.94 -16.97 3.29
CA MET A 88 -13.26 -15.55 3.53
C MET A 88 -12.26 -14.84 4.47
N SER A 89 -11.73 -15.54 5.47
CA SER A 89 -10.70 -15.00 6.38
C SER A 89 -9.43 -14.61 5.62
N ASP A 90 -9.01 -15.49 4.72
CA ASP A 90 -7.75 -15.39 4.00
C ASP A 90 -7.90 -14.35 2.89
N LEU A 91 -9.08 -14.31 2.24
CA LEU A 91 -9.43 -13.28 1.26
C LEU A 91 -9.50 -11.88 1.90
N ALA A 92 -9.92 -11.75 3.16
CA ALA A 92 -9.94 -10.46 3.86
C ALA A 92 -8.53 -9.94 4.13
N VAL A 93 -7.63 -10.84 4.51
CA VAL A 93 -6.20 -10.57 4.61
C VAL A 93 -5.68 -10.13 3.25
N LEU A 94 -5.75 -11.00 2.23
CA LEU A 94 -5.24 -10.73 0.87
C LEU A 94 -5.73 -9.40 0.28
N ALA A 95 -7.01 -9.06 0.50
CA ALA A 95 -7.61 -7.83 -0.01
C ALA A 95 -7.35 -6.59 0.89
N LYS A 96 -6.55 -6.72 1.97
CA LYS A 96 -6.25 -5.68 2.96
C LYS A 96 -7.49 -4.91 3.40
N SER A 97 -8.56 -5.64 3.70
CA SER A 97 -9.87 -5.05 3.95
C SER A 97 -10.48 -5.52 5.25
N SER A 98 -11.33 -4.67 5.84
CA SER A 98 -12.15 -5.12 6.95
C SER A 98 -13.06 -6.26 6.50
N PRO A 99 -13.33 -7.25 7.37
CA PRO A 99 -14.27 -8.34 7.07
C PRO A 99 -15.64 -7.85 6.58
N SER A 100 -16.12 -6.73 7.14
CA SER A 100 -17.37 -6.09 6.73
C SER A 100 -17.31 -5.59 5.28
N ARG A 101 -16.25 -4.88 4.90
CA ARG A 101 -16.06 -4.39 3.52
C ARG A 101 -16.00 -5.56 2.54
N LEU A 102 -15.25 -6.60 2.87
CA LEU A 102 -15.17 -7.80 2.03
C LEU A 102 -16.54 -8.46 1.87
N THR A 103 -17.27 -8.64 2.98
CA THR A 103 -18.60 -9.27 2.96
C THR A 103 -19.55 -8.52 2.02
N HIS A 104 -19.58 -7.18 2.09
CA HIS A 104 -20.41 -6.38 1.18
C HIS A 104 -20.01 -6.55 -0.29
N ALA A 105 -18.70 -6.53 -0.59
CA ALA A 105 -18.21 -6.70 -1.96
C ALA A 105 -18.54 -8.11 -2.51
N VAL A 106 -18.26 -9.16 -1.74
CA VAL A 106 -18.56 -10.55 -2.11
C VAL A 106 -20.07 -10.73 -2.31
N SER A 107 -20.91 -10.19 -1.44
CA SER A 107 -22.37 -10.24 -1.62
C SER A 107 -22.83 -9.53 -2.89
N ARG A 108 -22.17 -8.46 -3.33
CA ARG A 108 -22.49 -7.80 -4.60
C ARG A 108 -22.02 -8.60 -5.81
N LEU A 109 -20.81 -9.14 -5.75
CA LEU A 109 -20.26 -10.01 -6.80
C LEU A 109 -21.09 -11.30 -6.94
N GLU A 110 -21.57 -11.85 -5.84
CA GLU A 110 -22.43 -13.04 -5.79
C GLU A 110 -23.78 -12.77 -6.45
N ARG A 111 -24.42 -11.63 -6.12
CA ARG A 111 -25.65 -11.19 -6.78
C ARG A 111 -25.47 -10.95 -8.29
N ALA A 112 -24.27 -10.55 -8.70
CA ALA A 112 -23.92 -10.39 -10.12
C ALA A 112 -23.53 -11.71 -10.80
N GLY A 113 -23.48 -12.83 -10.07
CA GLY A 113 -23.13 -14.15 -10.61
C GLY A 113 -21.64 -14.38 -10.83
N TYR A 114 -20.76 -13.47 -10.38
CA TYR A 114 -19.31 -13.57 -10.60
C TYR A 114 -18.60 -14.46 -9.56
N VAL A 115 -19.19 -14.60 -8.38
CA VAL A 115 -18.68 -15.48 -7.32
C VAL A 115 -19.81 -16.28 -6.70
N THR A 116 -19.47 -17.34 -5.97
CA THR A 116 -20.40 -18.07 -5.11
C THR A 116 -19.73 -18.43 -3.79
N LYS A 117 -20.50 -18.50 -2.70
CA LYS A 117 -20.00 -19.01 -1.41
C LYS A 117 -20.47 -20.45 -1.21
N ALA A 118 -19.53 -21.32 -0.87
CA ALA A 118 -19.84 -22.70 -0.48
C ALA A 118 -18.97 -23.17 0.68
N ALA A 119 -19.46 -24.17 1.41
CA ALA A 119 -18.68 -24.83 2.45
C ALA A 119 -17.53 -25.61 1.81
N CYS A 120 -16.29 -25.34 2.22
CA CYS A 120 -15.12 -25.99 1.66
C CYS A 120 -14.59 -27.06 2.61
N ARG A 121 -14.53 -28.32 2.15
CA ARG A 121 -14.03 -29.44 2.97
C ARG A 121 -12.52 -29.35 3.21
N SER A 122 -11.74 -28.89 2.23
CA SER A 122 -10.29 -28.73 2.38
C SER A 122 -9.90 -27.60 3.34
N ALA A 123 -10.78 -26.62 3.57
CA ALA A 123 -10.59 -25.53 4.52
C ALA A 123 -11.21 -25.81 5.91
N GLY A 124 -11.56 -27.06 6.21
CA GLY A 124 -12.10 -27.44 7.54
C GLY A 124 -13.55 -27.02 7.77
N ARG A 125 -14.42 -27.11 6.76
CA ARG A 125 -15.83 -26.64 6.75
C ARG A 125 -16.01 -25.12 6.83
N ARG A 126 -14.95 -24.34 6.65
CA ARG A 126 -15.06 -22.87 6.49
C ARG A 126 -15.76 -22.52 5.18
N THR A 127 -16.52 -21.43 5.20
CA THR A 127 -17.11 -20.83 3.99
C THR A 127 -15.99 -20.25 3.13
N ALA A 128 -15.86 -20.77 1.91
CA ALA A 128 -14.95 -20.23 0.91
C ALA A 128 -15.75 -19.53 -0.19
N THR A 129 -15.09 -18.55 -0.80
CA THR A 129 -15.58 -17.85 -1.98
C THR A 129 -14.94 -18.47 -3.21
N PHE A 130 -15.76 -18.75 -4.21
CA PHE A 130 -15.37 -19.41 -5.46
C PHE A 130 -15.62 -18.46 -6.63
N LEU A 131 -14.67 -18.37 -7.54
CA LEU A 131 -14.84 -17.68 -8.81
C LEU A 131 -15.66 -18.53 -9.78
N THR A 132 -16.75 -17.99 -10.29
CA THR A 132 -17.58 -18.67 -11.30
C THR A 132 -16.95 -18.52 -12.70
N ASP A 133 -17.46 -19.27 -13.68
CA ASP A 133 -17.08 -19.07 -15.09
C ASP A 133 -17.43 -17.66 -15.59
N ALA A 134 -18.60 -17.14 -15.20
CA ALA A 134 -18.99 -15.77 -15.50
C ALA A 134 -18.03 -14.75 -14.86
N GLY A 135 -17.56 -15.01 -13.64
CA GLY A 135 -16.54 -14.20 -12.98
C GLY A 135 -15.20 -14.21 -13.72
N ARG A 136 -14.73 -15.39 -14.14
CA ARG A 136 -13.53 -15.52 -14.99
C ARG A 136 -13.68 -14.75 -16.29
N GLN A 137 -14.79 -14.93 -16.99
CA GLN A 137 -15.06 -14.22 -18.23
C GLN A 137 -15.08 -12.71 -18.01
N LYS A 138 -15.70 -12.24 -16.92
CA LYS A 138 -15.74 -10.83 -16.55
C LYS A 138 -14.34 -10.25 -16.31
N LEU A 139 -13.46 -11.00 -15.64
CA LEU A 139 -12.05 -10.61 -15.47
C LEU A 139 -11.34 -10.47 -16.82
N HIS A 140 -11.43 -11.48 -17.68
CA HIS A 140 -10.79 -11.45 -19.01
C HIS A 140 -11.25 -10.27 -19.87
N GLN A 141 -12.53 -9.92 -19.79
CA GLN A 141 -13.08 -8.75 -20.51
C GLN A 141 -12.63 -7.43 -19.89
N THR A 142 -12.44 -7.37 -18.57
CA THR A 142 -12.13 -6.12 -17.85
C THR A 142 -10.62 -5.80 -17.85
N ALA A 143 -9.78 -6.82 -17.74
CA ALA A 143 -8.33 -6.66 -17.55
C ALA A 143 -7.64 -5.80 -18.62
N PRO A 144 -7.91 -5.94 -19.93
CA PRO A 144 -7.27 -5.10 -20.95
C PRO A 144 -7.60 -3.61 -20.81
N GLY A 145 -8.84 -3.27 -20.39
CA GLY A 145 -9.23 -1.89 -20.10
C GLY A 145 -8.49 -1.34 -18.90
N HIS A 146 -8.43 -2.12 -17.81
CA HIS A 146 -7.75 -1.73 -16.59
C HIS A 146 -6.23 -1.55 -16.78
N VAL A 147 -5.58 -2.46 -17.51
CA VAL A 147 -4.14 -2.36 -17.85
C VAL A 147 -3.86 -1.11 -18.67
N ARG A 148 -4.69 -0.80 -19.68
CA ARG A 148 -4.52 0.43 -20.47
C ARG A 148 -4.61 1.69 -19.61
N GLU A 149 -5.53 1.72 -18.65
CA GLU A 149 -5.65 2.86 -17.75
C GLU A 149 -4.48 2.98 -16.77
N ALA A 150 -4.03 1.87 -16.19
CA ALA A 150 -2.83 1.83 -15.36
C ALA A 150 -1.59 2.29 -16.14
N ARG A 151 -1.50 1.90 -17.42
CA ARG A 151 -0.44 2.38 -18.31
C ARG A 151 -0.52 3.88 -18.52
N ARG A 152 -1.69 4.39 -18.93
CA ARG A 152 -1.94 5.81 -19.21
C ARG A 152 -1.64 6.71 -18.00
N LEU A 153 -1.97 6.26 -16.79
CA LEU A 153 -1.86 7.06 -15.57
C LEU A 153 -0.50 6.93 -14.87
N VAL A 154 0.22 5.82 -15.06
CA VAL A 154 1.42 5.51 -14.27
C VAL A 154 2.59 5.04 -15.14
N VAL A 155 2.40 3.97 -15.92
CA VAL A 155 3.54 3.33 -16.62
C VAL A 155 4.10 4.22 -17.72
N ASP A 156 3.24 4.80 -18.57
CA ASP A 156 3.65 5.54 -19.75
C ASP A 156 4.02 7.00 -19.46
N VAL A 157 3.81 7.47 -18.22
CA VAL A 157 4.25 8.81 -17.76
C VAL A 157 5.63 8.79 -17.12
N LEU A 158 6.21 7.61 -16.92
CA LEU A 158 7.54 7.41 -16.32
C LEU A 158 8.49 6.83 -17.36
N THR A 159 9.77 7.19 -17.27
CA THR A 159 10.83 6.42 -17.95
C THR A 159 10.94 5.03 -17.32
N ALA A 160 11.54 4.08 -18.05
CA ALA A 160 11.77 2.72 -17.53
C ALA A 160 12.59 2.73 -16.22
N GLU A 161 13.58 3.62 -16.11
CA GLU A 161 14.39 3.80 -14.91
C GLU A 161 13.56 4.38 -13.75
N GLN A 162 12.77 5.43 -14.00
CA GLN A 162 11.90 6.02 -12.98
C GLN A 162 10.89 4.99 -12.46
N LEU A 163 10.30 4.19 -13.35
CA LEU A 163 9.37 3.12 -12.97
C LEU A 163 10.05 2.05 -12.11
N ALA A 164 11.29 1.66 -12.45
CA ALA A 164 12.06 0.69 -11.67
C ALA A 164 12.33 1.21 -10.25
N VAL A 165 12.88 2.43 -10.13
CA VAL A 165 13.17 3.07 -8.83
C VAL A 165 11.90 3.26 -8.00
N THR A 166 10.79 3.68 -8.64
CA THR A 166 9.49 3.81 -7.96
C THR A 166 9.00 2.46 -7.45
N GLY A 167 9.13 1.40 -8.26
CA GLY A 167 8.77 0.05 -7.86
C GLY A 167 9.57 -0.46 -6.67
N ASP A 168 10.88 -0.19 -6.62
CA ASP A 168 11.73 -0.54 -5.48
C ASP A 168 11.31 0.21 -4.21
N ALA A 169 11.07 1.52 -4.31
CA ALA A 169 10.60 2.33 -3.18
C ALA A 169 9.24 1.84 -2.65
N CYS A 170 8.29 1.54 -3.55
CA CYS A 170 7.00 0.99 -3.16
C CYS A 170 7.12 -0.36 -2.44
N ARG A 171 7.98 -1.27 -2.91
CA ARG A 171 8.21 -2.56 -2.25
C ARG A 171 8.77 -2.38 -0.84
N ALA A 172 9.79 -1.53 -0.67
CA ALA A 172 10.37 -1.24 0.64
C ALA A 172 9.34 -0.63 1.62
N ILE A 173 8.49 0.29 1.14
CA ILE A 173 7.42 0.89 1.96
C ILE A 173 6.38 -0.17 2.35
N VAL A 174 5.97 -1.05 1.44
CA VAL A 174 5.00 -2.10 1.75
C VAL A 174 5.57 -3.09 2.77
N GLU A 175 6.84 -3.47 2.64
CA GLU A 175 7.53 -4.33 3.61
C GLU A 175 7.52 -3.69 5.01
N ALA A 176 7.74 -2.37 5.12
CA ALA A 176 7.68 -1.67 6.39
C ALA A 176 6.26 -1.59 7.00
N ILE A 177 5.21 -1.50 6.17
CA ILE A 177 3.82 -1.36 6.62
C ILE A 177 3.18 -2.72 6.94
N SER A 178 3.52 -3.75 6.18
CA SER A 178 2.82 -5.04 6.17
C SER A 178 3.82 -6.15 5.78
N PRO A 179 4.75 -6.51 6.68
CA PRO A 179 5.81 -7.49 6.41
C PRO A 179 5.28 -8.84 5.91
N GLU A 180 4.08 -9.23 6.32
CA GLU A 180 3.38 -10.43 5.88
C GLU A 180 2.95 -10.43 4.40
N PHE A 181 3.17 -9.34 3.66
CA PHE A 181 2.81 -9.19 2.24
C PHE A 181 3.98 -9.22 1.25
N THR A 182 5.23 -9.22 1.72
CA THR A 182 6.41 -9.20 0.85
C THR A 182 6.43 -10.39 -0.12
N ASP A 183 5.92 -11.54 0.30
CA ASP A 183 5.82 -12.75 -0.53
C ASP A 183 4.84 -12.62 -1.72
N ILE A 184 3.84 -11.73 -1.64
CA ILE A 184 2.82 -11.54 -2.69
C ILE A 184 3.32 -10.59 -3.78
N LEU A 185 4.05 -9.53 -3.41
CA LEU A 185 4.59 -8.55 -4.37
C LEU A 185 5.85 -9.04 -5.09
N CYS A 186 6.58 -10.00 -4.51
CA CYS A 186 7.76 -10.61 -5.13
C CYS A 186 7.42 -11.68 -6.18
N ARG A 187 6.13 -12.02 -6.37
CA ARG A 187 5.71 -13.00 -7.38
C ARG A 187 5.65 -12.33 -8.76
N VAL A 188 6.81 -12.22 -9.41
CA VAL A 188 6.89 -12.04 -10.86
C VAL A 188 6.21 -13.27 -11.50
N PRO A 189 5.13 -13.12 -12.30
CA PRO A 189 4.64 -14.27 -13.06
C PRO A 189 5.78 -14.72 -13.98
N PRO A 190 6.06 -16.03 -14.11
CA PRO A 190 7.05 -16.48 -15.08
C PRO A 190 6.67 -15.88 -16.44
N SER A 191 7.61 -15.16 -17.05
CA SER A 191 7.46 -14.64 -18.41
C SER A 191 7.04 -15.81 -19.29
N SER A 192 5.85 -15.71 -19.87
CA SER A 192 5.40 -16.59 -20.94
C SER A 192 6.20 -16.27 -22.21
N ASP A 193 7.51 -16.44 -22.16
CA ASP A 193 8.35 -16.47 -23.33
C ASP A 193 8.59 -17.94 -23.67
N ALA A 194 7.90 -18.32 -24.74
CA ALA A 194 8.26 -19.33 -25.71
C ALA A 194 9.49 -20.21 -25.39
N ASP A 195 9.22 -21.49 -25.18
CA ASP A 195 9.93 -22.52 -25.93
C ASP A 195 8.89 -23.39 -26.65
N SER A 196 8.36 -22.83 -27.74
CA SER A 196 7.98 -23.64 -28.89
C SER A 196 9.21 -23.70 -29.78
N SER A 197 10.03 -24.77 -29.67
CA SER A 197 10.83 -25.32 -30.78
C SER A 197 11.76 -26.48 -30.36
N THR A 198 11.47 -27.65 -30.93
CA THR A 198 12.43 -28.66 -31.47
C THR A 198 12.85 -29.87 -30.62
N GLY A 199 12.57 -31.06 -31.19
CA GLY A 199 13.31 -32.32 -30.97
C GLY A 199 12.40 -33.51 -30.63
N THR A 200 11.61 -34.06 -31.55
CA THR A 200 11.96 -35.22 -32.40
C THR A 200 12.77 -36.31 -31.68
N CYS A 201 12.10 -37.41 -31.31
CA CYS A 201 12.23 -38.73 -31.92
C CYS A 201 10.94 -39.53 -31.64
#